data_AF-A0A1Y1LXT1-F1
#
_entry.id   AF-A0A1Y1LXT1-F1
#
_cell.length_a   1.000
_cell.length_b   1.000
_cell.length_c   1.000
_cell.angle_alpha   90.00
_cell.angle_beta   90.00
_cell.angle_gamma   90.00
#
_symmetry.space_group_name_H-M   'P 1'
#
loop_
_entity.id
_entity.type
_entity.pdbx_description
1 polymer ?
#
loop_
_entity_poly.entity_id
_entity_poly.type
_entity_poly.pdbx_seq_one_letter_code
_entity_poly.pdbx_strand_id
1 'polypeptide(L)'
;MTADTCLDSVLEDIGSFGKYQSKIVTLILVVAAMVYFPIIVWAFEARQMKHRCQIPGYESSPTEYMPHWWTDAIPSIHNEPAYCERYKCSLHNVTSNNYALCSGFDKTKVESCNEFVYEINKTSILQDFNLHCNENTWKLTLVGTINSIGGILGLPISGMLSDRYV
;
A
#
# COMPACT_ATOMS: atom_id res chain seq x y z
N MET A 1 41.34 -1.41 33.39
CA MET A 1 40.61 -0.17 33.76
C MET A 1 41.29 1.03 33.12
N THR A 2 41.63 0.96 31.82
CA THR A 2 42.53 1.94 31.15
C THR A 2 42.09 2.34 29.73
N ALA A 3 41.02 1.76 29.18
CA ALA A 3 40.51 2.13 27.86
C ALA A 3 39.51 3.31 27.95
N ASP A 4 38.61 3.28 28.92
CA ASP A 4 37.56 4.30 29.09
C ASP A 4 38.14 5.70 29.37
N THR A 5 39.18 5.78 30.20
CA THR A 5 39.86 7.05 30.53
C THR A 5 40.56 7.71 29.35
N CYS A 6 41.02 6.94 28.36
CA CYS A 6 41.69 7.47 27.17
C CYS A 6 40.65 7.98 26.15
N LEU A 7 39.52 7.27 26.03
CA LEU A 7 38.43 7.66 25.15
C LEU A 7 37.78 8.96 25.64
N ASP A 8 37.50 9.06 26.94
CA ASP A 8 36.87 10.24 27.53
C ASP A 8 37.75 11.49 27.45
N SER A 9 39.07 11.37 27.61
CA SER A 9 40.01 12.49 27.49
C SER A 9 40.16 12.98 26.04
N VAL A 10 40.14 12.08 25.06
CA VAL A 10 40.11 12.45 23.63
C VAL A 10 38.77 13.11 23.25
N LEU A 11 37.66 12.65 23.82
CA LEU A 11 36.34 13.27 23.61
C LEU A 11 36.24 14.67 24.22
N GLU A 12 36.93 14.91 25.34
CA GLU A 12 37.03 16.22 25.99
C GLU A 12 37.85 17.20 25.13
N ASP A 13 38.93 16.75 24.50
CA ASP A 13 39.76 17.52 23.56
C ASP A 13 39.04 17.89 22.24
N ILE A 14 38.09 17.07 21.78
CA ILE A 14 37.28 17.33 20.58
C ILE A 14 36.19 18.40 20.83
N GLY A 15 35.87 18.66 22.10
CA GLY A 15 34.90 19.68 22.53
C GLY A 15 33.44 19.28 22.35
N SER A 16 32.55 19.94 23.10
CA SER A 16 31.10 19.69 23.09
C SER A 16 30.44 19.95 21.72
N PHE A 17 29.35 19.23 21.43
CA PHE A 17 28.59 19.29 20.16
C PHE A 17 28.33 20.73 19.67
N GLY A 18 29.17 21.21 18.75
CA GLY A 18 29.19 22.59 18.30
C GLY A 18 28.26 22.88 17.12
N LYS A 19 28.07 24.17 16.79
CA LYS A 19 27.23 24.60 15.65
C LYS A 19 27.70 24.01 14.30
N TYR A 20 28.99 23.78 14.14
CA TYR A 20 29.56 23.17 12.93
C TYR A 20 29.24 21.67 12.82
N GLN A 21 29.43 20.92 13.91
CA GLN A 21 29.06 19.50 13.99
C GLN A 21 27.56 19.30 13.76
N SER A 22 26.72 20.18 14.34
CA SER A 22 25.27 20.18 14.09
C SER A 22 24.93 20.40 12.61
N LYS A 23 25.61 21.31 11.91
CA LYS A 23 25.41 21.54 10.47
C LYS A 23 25.80 20.31 9.64
N ILE A 24 26.95 19.69 9.94
CA ILE A 24 27.41 18.48 9.24
C ILE A 24 26.44 17.32 9.47
N VAL A 25 26.06 17.06 10.73
CA VAL A 25 25.12 15.98 11.05
C VAL A 25 23.77 16.22 10.39
N THR A 26 23.27 17.46 10.39
CA THR A 26 22.06 17.81 9.64
C THR A 26 22.20 17.51 8.15
N LEU A 27 23.32 17.88 7.54
CA LEU A 27 23.57 17.62 6.12
C LEU A 27 23.60 16.11 5.84
N ILE A 28 24.29 15.33 6.67
CA ILE A 28 24.36 13.86 6.55
C ILE A 28 22.96 13.25 6.68
N LEU A 29 22.15 13.72 7.63
CA LEU A 29 20.78 13.24 7.81
C LEU A 29 19.88 13.58 6.61
N VAL A 30 20.04 14.75 5.99
CA VAL A 30 19.31 15.11 4.78
C VAL A 30 19.69 14.18 3.63
N VAL A 31 20.99 13.94 3.41
CA VAL A 31 21.46 13.01 2.37
C VAL A 31 20.94 11.60 2.63
N ALA A 32 21.02 11.12 3.87
CA ALA A 32 20.49 9.82 4.26
C ALA A 32 18.97 9.73 4.00
N ALA A 33 18.20 10.74 4.38
CA ALA A 33 16.76 10.78 4.17
C ALA A 33 16.40 10.68 2.67
N MET A 34 17.15 11.37 1.80
CA MET A 34 16.94 11.30 0.34
C MET A 34 17.20 9.90 -0.22
N VAL A 35 18.17 9.16 0.34
CA VAL A 35 18.46 7.77 -0.06
C VAL A 35 17.38 6.81 0.45
N TYR A 36 16.91 6.99 1.68
CA TYR A 36 15.92 6.08 2.28
C TYR A 36 14.50 6.28 1.76
N PHE A 37 14.13 7.49 1.35
CA PHE A 37 12.79 7.78 0.84
C PHE A 37 12.34 6.84 -0.30
N PRO A 38 13.08 6.66 -1.41
CA PRO A 38 12.67 5.75 -2.48
C PRO A 38 12.60 4.28 -2.02
N ILE A 39 13.40 3.87 -1.03
CA ILE A 39 13.39 2.50 -0.48
C ILE A 39 12.07 2.18 0.23
N ILE A 40 11.38 3.19 0.76
CA ILE A 40 10.11 3.01 1.48
C ILE A 40 8.88 3.36 0.63
N VAL A 41 9.03 4.15 -0.44
CA VAL A 41 7.92 4.61 -1.29
C VAL A 41 7.10 3.47 -1.89
N TRP A 42 7.75 2.38 -2.32
CA TRP A 42 7.05 1.23 -2.90
C TRP A 42 5.97 0.66 -1.97
N ALA A 43 6.18 0.70 -0.64
CA ALA A 43 5.22 0.18 0.33
C ALA A 43 3.94 1.02 0.38
N PHE A 44 4.02 2.30 0.00
CA PHE A 44 2.85 3.16 -0.13
C PHE A 44 2.16 2.97 -1.48
N GLU A 45 2.93 2.81 -2.57
CA GLU A 45 2.38 2.66 -3.93
C GLU A 45 1.74 1.28 -4.17
N ALA A 46 2.36 0.22 -3.63
CA ALA A 46 1.87 -1.16 -3.68
C ALA A 46 0.95 -1.51 -2.50
N ARG A 47 0.41 -0.51 -1.81
CA ARG A 47 -0.55 -0.74 -0.73
C ARG A 47 -1.89 -1.20 -1.30
N GLN A 48 -2.48 -2.24 -0.71
CA GLN A 48 -3.86 -2.61 -1.00
C GLN A 48 -4.80 -1.51 -0.49
N MET A 49 -5.46 -0.82 -1.41
CA MET A 49 -6.44 0.22 -1.06
C MET A 49 -7.76 -0.41 -0.63
N LYS A 50 -8.47 0.26 0.28
CA LYS A 50 -9.83 -0.14 0.66
C LYS A 50 -10.77 0.06 -0.53
N HIS A 51 -11.32 -1.05 -1.00
CA HIS A 51 -12.24 -1.11 -2.12
C HIS A 51 -13.42 -2.02 -1.81
N ARG A 52 -14.48 -1.93 -2.61
CA ARG A 52 -15.61 -2.84 -2.55
C ARG A 52 -16.09 -3.12 -3.96
N CYS A 53 -16.86 -4.18 -4.14
CA CYS A 53 -17.51 -4.45 -5.41
C CYS A 53 -18.51 -3.34 -5.80
N GLN A 54 -18.52 -2.97 -7.07
CA GLN A 54 -19.56 -2.12 -7.67
C GLN A 54 -20.85 -2.92 -7.86
N ILE A 55 -21.99 -2.33 -7.49
CA ILE A 55 -23.30 -2.95 -7.66
C ILE A 55 -24.08 -2.23 -8.78
N PRO A 56 -24.22 -2.85 -9.97
CA PRO A 56 -24.90 -2.22 -11.09
C PRO A 56 -26.36 -1.93 -10.73
N GLY A 57 -26.80 -0.69 -10.97
CA GLY A 57 -28.18 -0.24 -10.73
C GLY A 57 -28.50 0.25 -9.31
N TYR A 58 -27.57 0.13 -8.34
CA TYR A 58 -27.73 0.64 -6.96
C TYR A 58 -26.79 1.80 -6.64
N GLU A 59 -25.73 2.00 -7.42
CA GLU A 59 -24.79 3.09 -7.19
C GLU A 59 -25.44 4.46 -7.43
N SER A 60 -25.23 5.38 -6.50
CA SER A 60 -25.50 6.80 -6.67
C SER A 60 -24.37 7.49 -7.45
N SER A 61 -24.67 8.64 -8.04
CA SER A 61 -23.66 9.58 -8.55
C SER A 61 -23.72 10.85 -7.69
N PRO A 62 -22.71 11.14 -6.85
CA PRO A 62 -21.42 10.45 -6.71
C PRO A 62 -21.52 9.10 -5.99
N THR A 63 -20.57 8.22 -6.31
CA THR A 63 -20.47 6.88 -5.72
C THR A 63 -19.89 6.97 -4.32
N GLU A 64 -20.64 6.50 -3.33
CA GLU A 64 -20.21 6.47 -1.93
C GLU A 64 -19.58 5.12 -1.60
N TYR A 65 -18.51 5.10 -0.80
CA TYR A 65 -17.88 3.83 -0.40
C TYR A 65 -18.75 3.01 0.56
N MET A 66 -19.47 3.63 1.49
CA MET A 66 -20.35 2.96 2.46
C MET A 66 -21.78 3.52 2.43
N PRO A 67 -22.55 3.27 1.36
CA PRO A 67 -23.94 3.69 1.29
C PRO A 67 -24.81 2.86 2.23
N HIS A 68 -25.91 3.40 2.75
CA HIS A 68 -26.80 2.71 3.72
C HIS A 68 -27.22 1.26 3.37
N TRP A 69 -27.25 0.89 2.08
CA TRP A 69 -27.62 -0.45 1.60
C TRP A 69 -26.44 -1.44 1.51
N TRP A 70 -25.20 -1.03 1.80
CA TRP A 70 -24.01 -1.85 1.57
C TRP A 70 -24.07 -3.19 2.32
N THR A 71 -24.63 -3.22 3.53
CA THR A 71 -24.76 -4.41 4.38
C THR A 71 -25.67 -5.49 3.81
N ASP A 72 -26.55 -5.12 2.88
CA ASP A 72 -27.44 -6.07 2.23
C ASP A 72 -26.86 -6.64 0.94
N ALA A 73 -25.98 -5.88 0.27
CA ALA A 73 -25.38 -6.26 -1.01
C ALA A 73 -24.01 -6.93 -0.89
N ILE A 74 -23.27 -6.66 0.19
CA ILE A 74 -21.88 -7.07 0.35
C ILE A 74 -21.69 -7.73 1.72
N PRO A 75 -21.01 -8.89 1.80
CA PRO A 75 -20.70 -9.52 3.08
C PRO A 75 -19.79 -8.61 3.92
N SER A 76 -20.04 -8.57 5.23
CA SER A 76 -19.20 -7.81 6.16
C SER A 76 -18.08 -8.67 6.71
N ILE A 77 -16.85 -8.18 6.62
CA ILE A 77 -15.65 -8.77 7.20
C ILE A 77 -15.10 -7.73 8.18
N HIS A 78 -15.06 -8.06 9.48
CA HIS A 78 -14.58 -7.13 10.53
C HIS A 78 -15.27 -5.74 10.52
N ASN A 79 -16.58 -5.70 10.27
CA ASN A 79 -17.36 -4.47 10.19
C ASN A 79 -17.02 -3.55 8.99
N GLU A 80 -16.31 -4.09 7.99
CA GLU A 80 -16.01 -3.45 6.71
C GLU A 80 -16.59 -4.28 5.55
N PRO A 81 -16.87 -3.69 4.37
CA PRO A 81 -17.31 -4.45 3.22
C PRO A 81 -16.20 -5.37 2.71
N ALA A 82 -16.55 -6.60 2.31
CA ALA A 82 -15.61 -7.49 1.65
C ALA A 82 -15.06 -6.85 0.36
N TYR A 83 -13.76 -7.01 0.14
CA TYR A 83 -13.05 -6.38 -0.98
C TYR A 83 -13.50 -6.92 -2.36
N CYS A 84 -13.76 -8.22 -2.44
CA CYS A 84 -13.80 -8.96 -3.70
C CYS A 84 -15.04 -9.83 -3.88
N GLU A 85 -15.93 -9.79 -2.90
CA GLU A 85 -17.08 -10.66 -2.82
C GLU A 85 -18.32 -9.79 -2.69
N ARG A 86 -19.39 -10.15 -3.40
CA ARG A 86 -20.71 -9.56 -3.26
C ARG A 86 -21.77 -10.65 -3.25
N TYR A 87 -22.94 -10.33 -2.70
CA TYR A 87 -24.07 -11.24 -2.78
C TYR A 87 -24.65 -11.24 -4.19
N LYS A 88 -25.07 -12.42 -4.64
CA LYS A 88 -25.69 -12.57 -5.95
C LYS A 88 -27.01 -11.82 -5.99
N CYS A 89 -27.15 -10.98 -7.00
CA CYS A 89 -28.39 -10.29 -7.26
C CYS A 89 -29.49 -11.27 -7.74
N SER A 90 -30.65 -11.25 -7.08
CA SER A 90 -31.86 -11.93 -7.57
C SER A 90 -32.58 -11.01 -8.56
N LEU A 91 -32.54 -11.40 -9.84
CA LEU A 91 -33.19 -10.70 -10.94
C LEU A 91 -34.69 -11.01 -10.95
N HIS A 92 -35.54 -9.99 -11.03
CA HIS A 92 -36.96 -10.15 -11.34
C HIS A 92 -37.27 -9.48 -12.69
N ASN A 93 -37.66 -10.29 -13.68
CA ASN A 93 -38.07 -9.94 -15.05
C ASN A 93 -37.28 -8.82 -15.77
N VAL A 94 -36.48 -9.26 -16.74
CA VAL A 94 -35.75 -8.41 -17.69
C VAL A 94 -36.73 -7.66 -18.60
N THR A 95 -37.03 -6.39 -18.29
CA THR A 95 -37.57 -5.46 -19.28
C THR A 95 -36.42 -4.77 -20.02
N SER A 96 -36.14 -5.26 -21.23
CA SER A 96 -35.51 -4.70 -22.45
C SER A 96 -34.65 -3.41 -22.45
N ASN A 97 -34.16 -2.90 -21.34
CA ASN A 97 -33.12 -1.87 -21.29
C ASN A 97 -32.01 -2.38 -20.38
N ASN A 98 -30.77 -2.31 -20.88
CA ASN A 98 -29.55 -2.98 -20.42
C ASN A 98 -29.06 -2.72 -18.97
N TYR A 99 -29.93 -2.40 -18.03
CA TYR A 99 -29.63 -2.41 -16.60
C TYR A 99 -30.58 -3.39 -15.92
N ALA A 100 -30.03 -4.52 -15.49
CA ALA A 100 -30.71 -5.42 -14.57
C ALA A 100 -30.93 -4.69 -13.23
N LEU A 101 -32.16 -4.23 -12.97
CA LEU A 101 -32.49 -3.67 -11.66
C LEU A 101 -32.49 -4.83 -10.65
N CYS A 102 -31.59 -4.78 -9.67
CA CYS A 102 -31.59 -5.79 -8.62
C CYS A 102 -32.83 -5.62 -7.75
N SER A 103 -33.64 -6.67 -7.56
CA SER A 103 -34.81 -6.56 -6.67
C SER A 103 -34.49 -6.99 -5.24
N GLY A 104 -33.35 -7.66 -5.03
CA GLY A 104 -32.88 -8.15 -3.73
C GLY A 104 -31.64 -9.02 -3.85
N PHE A 105 -30.92 -9.20 -2.74
CA PHE A 105 -29.68 -9.96 -2.67
C PHE A 105 -29.88 -11.32 -2.01
N ASP A 106 -29.40 -12.38 -2.65
CA ASP A 106 -29.40 -13.73 -2.07
C ASP A 106 -28.15 -13.89 -1.19
N LYS A 107 -28.32 -13.75 0.13
CA LYS A 107 -27.21 -13.86 1.12
C LYS A 107 -26.58 -15.26 1.16
N THR A 108 -27.20 -16.27 0.52
CA THR A 108 -26.66 -17.64 0.46
C THR A 108 -25.66 -17.83 -0.68
N LYS A 109 -25.64 -16.92 -1.66
CA LYS A 109 -24.78 -17.02 -2.85
C LYS A 109 -23.85 -15.83 -2.92
N VAL A 110 -22.56 -16.11 -2.87
CA VAL A 110 -21.49 -15.12 -3.01
C VAL A 110 -20.87 -15.26 -4.40
N GLU A 111 -20.62 -14.13 -5.06
CA GLU A 111 -19.95 -14.06 -6.36
C GLU A 111 -18.79 -13.06 -6.34
N SER A 112 -17.79 -13.28 -7.20
CA SER A 112 -16.69 -12.37 -7.41
C SER A 112 -17.08 -11.23 -8.36
N CYS A 113 -16.44 -10.08 -8.20
CA CYS A 113 -16.66 -8.88 -9.01
C CYS A 113 -15.38 -8.43 -9.71
N ASN A 114 -15.53 -7.75 -10.86
CA ASN A 114 -14.43 -7.19 -11.64
C ASN A 114 -14.43 -5.65 -11.67
N GLU A 115 -15.47 -5.03 -11.09
CA GLU A 115 -15.63 -3.58 -11.00
C GLU A 115 -15.65 -3.17 -9.54
N PHE A 116 -14.95 -2.09 -9.20
CA PHE A 116 -14.67 -1.72 -7.82
C PHE A 116 -14.92 -0.24 -7.55
N VAL A 117 -15.38 0.05 -6.35
CA VAL A 117 -15.52 1.39 -5.78
C VAL A 117 -14.51 1.55 -4.65
N TYR A 118 -13.75 2.64 -4.68
CA TYR A 118 -12.68 2.91 -3.72
C TYR A 118 -13.12 3.91 -2.64
N GLU A 119 -12.61 3.75 -1.42
CA GLU A 119 -12.84 4.71 -0.32
C GLU A 119 -12.22 6.08 -0.61
N ILE A 120 -11.03 6.07 -1.22
CA ILE A 120 -10.25 7.25 -1.52
C ILE A 120 -10.05 7.34 -3.03
N ASN A 121 -10.38 8.48 -3.63
CA ASN A 121 -10.13 8.76 -5.04
C ASN A 121 -8.65 9.12 -5.27
N LYS A 122 -7.75 8.17 -5.00
CA LYS A 122 -6.31 8.26 -5.31
C LYS A 122 -5.94 7.09 -6.19
N THR A 123 -5.04 7.31 -7.15
CA THR A 123 -4.51 6.24 -8.00
C THR A 123 -3.41 5.49 -7.25
N SER A 124 -3.42 4.17 -7.35
CA SER A 124 -2.36 3.29 -6.84
C SER A 124 -2.05 2.21 -7.88
N ILE A 125 -0.92 1.51 -7.70
CA ILE A 125 -0.52 0.40 -8.60
C ILE A 125 -1.63 -0.65 -8.69
N LEU A 126 -2.38 -0.87 -7.59
CA LEU A 126 -3.53 -1.78 -7.58
C LEU A 126 -4.60 -1.35 -8.59
N GLN A 127 -4.96 -0.06 -8.58
CA GLN A 127 -6.00 0.49 -9.45
C GLN A 127 -5.54 0.54 -10.91
N ASP A 128 -4.31 1.00 -11.16
CA ASP A 128 -3.79 1.20 -12.52
C ASP A 128 -3.62 -0.13 -13.28
N PHE A 129 -3.27 -1.21 -12.58
CA PHE A 129 -3.06 -2.53 -13.17
C PHE A 129 -4.21 -3.51 -12.92
N ASN A 130 -5.32 -3.06 -12.31
CA ASN A 130 -6.48 -3.88 -11.96
C ASN A 130 -6.11 -5.16 -11.18
N LEU A 131 -5.23 -5.01 -10.18
CA LEU A 131 -4.65 -6.11 -9.40
C LEU A 131 -5.43 -6.36 -8.11
N HIS A 132 -6.70 -6.69 -8.26
CA HIS A 132 -7.61 -6.94 -7.14
C HIS A 132 -7.65 -8.42 -6.76
N CYS A 133 -8.05 -8.67 -5.51
CA CYS A 133 -8.39 -10.01 -5.00
C CYS A 133 -7.24 -11.01 -4.89
N ASN A 134 -7.48 -12.08 -4.11
CA ASN A 134 -6.44 -13.03 -3.70
C ASN A 134 -5.65 -13.67 -4.86
N GLU A 135 -6.27 -13.79 -6.03
CA GLU A 135 -5.61 -14.35 -7.21
C GLU A 135 -4.51 -13.44 -7.80
N ASN A 136 -4.61 -12.12 -7.59
CA ASN A 136 -3.65 -11.15 -8.11
C ASN A 136 -2.89 -10.37 -7.03
N THR A 137 -3.31 -10.42 -5.75
CA THR A 137 -2.65 -9.70 -4.65
C THR A 137 -1.18 -10.08 -4.49
N TRP A 138 -0.80 -11.31 -4.83
CA TRP A 138 0.61 -11.74 -4.81
C TRP A 138 1.52 -10.92 -5.74
N LYS A 139 0.97 -10.32 -6.81
CA LYS A 139 1.72 -9.43 -7.72
C LYS A 139 2.10 -8.12 -7.05
N LEU A 140 1.30 -7.61 -6.11
CA LEU A 140 1.67 -6.44 -5.31
C LEU A 140 2.80 -6.79 -4.35
N THR A 141 2.68 -7.93 -3.65
CA THR A 141 3.73 -8.41 -2.74
C THR A 141 5.06 -8.65 -3.46
N LEU A 142 5.02 -9.05 -4.73
CA LEU A 142 6.20 -9.24 -5.57
C LEU A 142 7.06 -7.97 -5.65
N VAL A 143 6.46 -6.78 -5.74
CA VAL A 143 7.19 -5.50 -5.78
C VAL A 143 8.09 -5.36 -4.54
N GLY A 144 7.56 -5.67 -3.36
CA GLY A 144 8.30 -5.65 -2.11
C GLY A 144 9.41 -6.70 -2.04
N THR A 145 9.17 -7.90 -2.58
CA THR A 145 10.20 -8.94 -2.66
C THR A 145 11.36 -8.54 -3.55
N ILE A 146 11.09 -7.96 -4.73
CA ILE A 146 12.11 -7.48 -5.66
C ILE A 146 12.91 -6.35 -5.02
N ASN A 147 12.25 -5.40 -4.35
CA ASN A 147 12.93 -4.32 -3.63
C ASN A 147 13.87 -4.87 -2.54
N SER A 148 13.42 -5.88 -1.78
CA SER A 148 14.22 -6.49 -0.72
C SER A 148 15.42 -7.26 -1.27
N ILE A 149 15.23 -8.06 -2.34
CA ILE A 149 16.31 -8.78 -3.02
C ILE A 149 17.33 -7.80 -3.61
N GLY A 150 16.84 -6.72 -4.24
CA GLY A 150 17.67 -5.64 -4.78
C GLY A 150 18.54 -4.99 -3.71
N GLY A 151 18.00 -4.77 -2.50
CA GLY A 151 18.78 -4.28 -1.36
C GLY A 151 19.85 -5.27 -0.89
N ILE A 152 19.48 -6.55 -0.74
CA ILE A 152 20.40 -7.61 -0.28
C ILE A 152 21.57 -7.80 -1.23
N LEU A 153 21.34 -7.74 -2.55
CA LEU A 153 22.38 -7.90 -3.56
C LEU A 153 23.10 -6.59 -3.87
N GLY A 154 22.38 -5.47 -3.86
CA GLY A 154 22.90 -4.16 -4.25
C GLY A 154 23.95 -3.62 -3.29
N LEU A 155 23.75 -3.78 -1.98
CA LEU A 155 24.71 -3.31 -0.97
C LEU A 155 26.10 -3.97 -1.09
N PRO A 156 26.24 -5.31 -1.14
CA PRO A 156 27.54 -5.94 -1.29
C PRO A 156 28.18 -5.64 -2.64
N ILE A 157 27.40 -5.62 -3.73
CA ILE A 157 27.93 -5.29 -5.06
C ILE A 157 28.46 -3.85 -5.09
N SER A 158 27.71 -2.90 -4.55
CA SER A 158 28.14 -1.50 -4.45
C SER A 158 29.37 -1.35 -3.57
N GLY A 159 29.46 -2.09 -2.46
CA GLY A 159 30.65 -2.11 -1.61
C GLY A 159 31.88 -2.62 -2.35
N MET A 160 31.76 -3.76 -3.04
CA MET A 160 32.86 -4.34 -3.84
C MET A 160 33.31 -3.43 -4.98
N LEU A 161 32.38 -2.73 -5.63
CA LEU A 161 32.69 -1.73 -6.66
C LEU A 161 33.41 -0.52 -6.05
N SER A 162 32.92 -0.01 -4.93
CA SER A 162 33.53 1.11 -4.23
C SER A 162 34.97 0.78 -3.82
N ASP A 163 35.18 -0.38 -3.18
CA ASP A 163 36.51 -0.77 -2.68
C ASP A 163 37.52 -1.07 -3.80
N ARG A 164 37.04 -1.38 -5.01
CA ARG A 164 37.92 -1.72 -6.14
C ARG A 164 38.27 -0.53 -7.03
N TYR A 165 37.34 0.40 -7.20
CA TYR A 165 37.46 1.48 -8.19
C TYR A 165 37.59 2.88 -7.57
N VAL A 166 37.57 3.00 -6.24
CA VAL A 166 37.93 4.19 -5.47
C VAL A 166 39.15 3.85 -4.61
#